data_AF-A0A949ZZA5-F1
#
_entry.id   AF-A0A949ZZA5-F1
#
_cell.length_a   1.000
_cell.length_b   1.000
_cell.length_c   1.000
_cell.angle_alpha   90.00
_cell.angle_beta   90.00
_cell.angle_gamma   90.00
#
_symmetry.space_group_name_H-M   'P 1'
#
loop_
_entity.id
_entity.type
_entity.pdbx_description
1 polymer ?
#
loop_
_entity_poly.entity_id
_entity_poly.type
_entity_poly.pdbx_seq_one_letter_code
_entity_poly.pdbx_strand_id
1 'polypeptide(L)'
;MNLESAHGDRRMMASAPVAGTAEAALPRDQLAWLRLPLPRYRVGLGPLAGRIALVSLLLSAGAIVVFATSGPSTLVPRSNEVFPGWEAGPLHVLSAGLPHDPKTLGYGLTAVLALMVAAYGIVLLTAEKLPLRTIVIGIVALHAILLLSPPLQLTDMFNYLGYARLGALHGLNPYTHVIAREMYDPVYRMSTWHNLSSPYGQLFTALTYLLPLGSLAVSYWLVKLFTVLASLAFLALVWECARL
;
A
#
# COMPACT_ATOMS: atom_id res chain seq x y z
N MET A 1 58.07 -24.57 47.72
CA MET A 1 57.36 -23.34 48.10
C MET A 1 56.66 -22.84 46.85
N ASN A 2 55.33 -22.96 46.86
CA ASN A 2 54.42 -22.75 45.74
C ASN A 2 54.26 -21.26 45.42
N LEU A 3 54.12 -20.90 44.14
CA LEU A 3 53.16 -19.89 43.67
C LEU A 3 52.69 -20.27 42.25
N GLU A 4 51.36 -20.28 42.10
CA GLU A 4 50.55 -20.84 41.03
C GLU A 4 50.63 -20.09 39.69
N SER A 5 50.69 -20.86 38.59
CA SER A 5 50.26 -20.42 37.26
C SER A 5 48.81 -20.86 37.03
N ALA A 6 47.86 -19.96 37.25
CA ALA A 6 46.45 -20.22 36.96
C ALA A 6 46.22 -20.33 35.45
N HIS A 7 46.00 -21.56 35.00
CA HIS A 7 45.55 -21.91 33.65
C HIS A 7 44.11 -21.39 33.47
N GLY A 8 43.92 -20.49 32.50
CA GLY A 8 42.60 -19.98 32.12
C GLY A 8 41.73 -21.10 31.54
N ASP A 9 40.74 -21.51 32.31
CA ASP A 9 39.81 -22.60 31.99
C ASP A 9 38.85 -22.15 30.88
N ARG A 10 39.19 -22.51 29.64
CA ARG A 10 38.43 -22.22 28.43
C ARG A 10 37.21 -23.15 28.39
N ARG A 11 36.12 -22.76 29.06
CA ARG A 11 34.84 -23.47 28.98
C ARG A 11 34.33 -23.47 27.54
N MET A 12 34.54 -24.59 26.83
CA MET A 12 33.81 -24.95 25.63
C MET A 12 32.32 -25.01 25.99
N MET A 13 31.52 -24.08 25.45
CA MET A 13 30.07 -24.22 25.37
C MET A 13 29.78 -25.35 24.38
N ALA A 14 29.51 -26.55 24.89
CA ALA A 14 28.98 -27.64 24.09
C ALA A 14 27.57 -27.27 23.61
N SER A 15 27.35 -27.32 22.29
CA SER A 15 26.03 -27.22 21.68
C SER A 15 25.21 -28.45 22.06
N ALA A 16 24.17 -28.28 22.87
CA ALA A 16 23.18 -29.32 23.10
C ALA A 16 22.38 -29.58 21.79
N PRO A 17 22.03 -30.83 21.47
CA PRO A 17 21.22 -31.13 20.30
C PRO A 17 19.78 -30.66 20.54
N VAL A 18 19.25 -29.86 19.62
CA VAL A 18 17.81 -29.54 19.56
C VAL A 18 17.11 -30.74 18.91
N ALA A 19 16.85 -31.76 19.73
CA ALA A 19 15.91 -32.82 19.40
C ALA A 19 14.59 -32.51 20.12
N GLY A 20 13.59 -32.10 19.36
CA GLY A 20 12.26 -31.83 19.88
C GLY A 20 11.42 -31.09 18.85
N THR A 21 10.71 -31.84 18.02
CA THR A 21 9.52 -31.40 17.31
C THR A 21 8.46 -30.99 18.33
N ALA A 22 8.61 -29.80 18.90
CA ALA A 22 7.54 -29.16 19.65
C ALA A 22 6.64 -28.48 18.62
N GLU A 23 5.56 -29.17 18.23
CA GLU A 23 4.35 -28.48 17.79
C GLU A 23 3.96 -27.51 18.91
N ALA A 24 4.34 -26.25 18.76
CA ALA A 24 3.87 -25.17 19.61
C ALA A 24 2.41 -24.90 19.26
N ALA A 25 1.53 -25.83 19.63
CA ALA A 25 0.10 -25.62 19.64
C ALA A 25 -0.19 -24.60 20.73
N LEU A 26 -0.38 -23.33 20.35
CA LEU A 26 -0.88 -22.30 21.25
C LEU A 26 -2.20 -22.81 21.87
N PRO A 27 -2.32 -22.88 23.21
CA PRO A 27 -3.55 -23.29 23.86
C PRO A 27 -4.68 -22.35 23.46
N ARG A 28 -5.59 -22.81 22.59
CA ARG A 28 -6.72 -22.04 22.04
C ARG A 28 -7.61 -21.43 23.15
N ASP A 29 -7.52 -22.00 24.35
CA ASP A 29 -8.33 -21.66 25.52
C ASP A 29 -7.85 -20.40 26.26
N GLN A 30 -6.57 -20.03 26.12
CA GLN A 30 -5.97 -18.88 26.81
C GLN A 30 -6.32 -17.52 26.16
N LEU A 31 -6.96 -17.50 24.99
CA LEU A 31 -7.38 -16.29 24.29
C LEU A 31 -8.89 -16.01 24.41
N ALA A 32 -9.61 -16.73 25.29
CA ALA A 32 -11.05 -16.55 25.47
C ALA A 32 -11.40 -15.12 25.95
N TRP A 33 -10.53 -14.47 26.72
CA TRP A 33 -10.70 -13.08 27.17
C TRP A 33 -10.56 -12.03 26.06
N LEU A 34 -9.98 -12.38 24.90
CA LEU A 34 -9.98 -11.52 23.70
C LEU A 34 -11.33 -11.57 22.95
N ARG A 35 -12.21 -12.52 23.26
CA ARG A 35 -13.53 -12.61 22.63
C ARG A 35 -14.49 -11.64 23.31
N LEU A 36 -14.31 -10.35 23.03
CA LEU A 36 -15.32 -9.35 23.36
C LEU A 36 -16.58 -9.66 22.53
N PRO A 37 -17.74 -9.94 23.16
CA PRO A 37 -18.99 -10.11 22.43
C PRO A 37 -19.41 -8.75 21.88
N LEU A 38 -19.02 -8.46 20.64
CA LEU A 38 -19.47 -7.26 19.96
C LEU A 38 -20.98 -7.40 19.70
N PRO A 39 -21.82 -6.43 20.09
CA PRO A 39 -23.24 -6.46 19.83
C PRO A 39 -23.48 -6.53 18.31
N ARG A 40 -24.06 -7.65 17.85
CA ARG A 40 -24.44 -7.84 16.45
C ARG A 40 -25.73 -7.07 16.17
N TYR A 41 -25.58 -5.82 15.75
CA TYR A 41 -26.73 -5.01 15.36
C TYR A 41 -27.32 -5.55 14.05
N ARG A 42 -28.51 -6.16 14.13
CA ARG A 42 -29.22 -6.68 12.95
C ARG A 42 -29.89 -5.53 12.21
N VAL A 43 -29.20 -4.99 11.20
CA VAL A 43 -29.81 -4.00 10.30
C VAL A 43 -30.74 -4.72 9.31
N GLY A 44 -31.94 -4.17 9.11
CA GLY A 44 -32.93 -4.65 8.13
C GLY A 44 -32.54 -4.48 6.65
N LEU A 45 -31.26 -4.22 6.33
CA LEU A 45 -30.79 -4.01 4.96
C LEU A 45 -30.73 -5.33 4.18
N GLY A 46 -31.37 -5.38 3.02
CA GLY A 46 -31.35 -6.54 2.13
C GLY A 46 -30.07 -6.68 1.30
N PRO A 47 -29.88 -7.81 0.59
CA PRO A 47 -28.72 -8.04 -0.28
C PRO A 47 -28.63 -7.03 -1.45
N LEU A 48 -29.76 -6.48 -1.88
CA LEU A 48 -29.80 -5.43 -2.90
C LEU A 48 -29.06 -4.16 -2.42
N ALA A 49 -29.23 -3.76 -1.16
CA ALA A 49 -28.54 -2.61 -0.59
C ALA A 49 -27.02 -2.81 -0.61
N GLY A 50 -26.54 -4.00 -0.27
CA GLY A 50 -25.12 -4.36 -0.34
C GLY A 50 -24.56 -4.31 -1.76
N ARG A 51 -25.32 -4.80 -2.76
CA ARG A 51 -24.92 -4.73 -4.18
C ARG A 51 -24.86 -3.30 -4.68
N ILE A 52 -25.87 -2.48 -4.37
CA ILE A 52 -25.88 -1.06 -4.72
C ILE A 52 -24.68 -0.36 -4.10
N ALA A 53 -24.42 -0.58 -2.81
CA ALA A 53 -23.28 0.01 -2.12
C ALA A 53 -21.93 -0.41 -2.73
N LEU A 54 -21.78 -1.68 -3.11
CA LEU A 54 -20.56 -2.15 -3.79
C LEU A 54 -20.39 -1.49 -5.17
N VAL A 55 -21.47 -1.36 -5.95
CA VAL A 55 -21.44 -0.63 -7.22
C VAL A 55 -21.10 0.84 -7.00
N SER A 56 -21.66 1.48 -5.96
CA SER A 56 -21.31 2.85 -5.60
C SER A 56 -19.82 3.01 -5.30
N LEU A 57 -19.19 2.07 -4.56
CA LEU A 57 -17.74 2.08 -4.34
C LEU A 57 -16.95 2.02 -5.64
N LEU A 58 -17.34 1.14 -6.56
CA LEU A 58 -16.68 0.99 -7.87
C LEU A 58 -16.82 2.26 -8.72
N LEU A 59 -18.02 2.83 -8.78
CA LEU A 59 -18.28 4.05 -9.54
C LEU A 59 -17.57 5.26 -8.93
N SER A 60 -17.56 5.38 -7.60
CA SER A 60 -16.83 6.44 -6.89
C SER A 60 -15.32 6.34 -7.10
N ALA A 61 -14.74 5.15 -6.99
CA ALA A 61 -13.33 4.93 -7.30
C ALA A 61 -13.02 5.26 -8.76
N GLY A 62 -13.87 4.80 -9.69
CA GLY A 62 -13.74 5.12 -11.12
C GLY A 62 -13.81 6.62 -11.40
N ALA A 63 -14.72 7.34 -10.73
CA ALA A 63 -14.84 8.78 -10.84
C ALA A 63 -13.56 9.49 -10.35
N ILE A 64 -13.03 9.11 -9.18
CA ILE A 64 -11.76 9.67 -8.68
C ILE A 64 -10.65 9.45 -9.70
N VAL A 65 -10.52 8.25 -10.25
CA VAL A 65 -9.49 7.93 -11.24
C VAL A 65 -9.65 8.76 -12.50
N VAL A 66 -10.85 8.83 -13.07
CA VAL A 66 -11.14 9.61 -14.28
C VAL A 66 -10.83 11.10 -14.09
N PHE A 67 -11.19 11.68 -12.94
CA PHE A 67 -10.86 13.09 -12.63
C PHE A 67 -9.38 13.30 -12.31
N ALA A 68 -8.68 12.29 -11.79
CA ALA A 68 -7.25 12.39 -11.53
C ALA A 68 -6.43 12.24 -12.82
N THR A 69 -6.93 11.48 -13.81
CA THR A 69 -6.26 11.25 -15.10
C THR A 69 -6.49 12.38 -16.11
N SER A 70 -7.44 13.29 -15.87
CA SER A 70 -7.86 14.32 -16.83
C SER A 70 -6.79 15.37 -17.13
N GLY A 71 -5.83 15.55 -16.23
CA GLY A 71 -4.76 16.54 -16.38
C GLY A 71 -4.21 17.00 -15.03
N PRO A 72 -3.25 17.93 -15.05
CA PRO A 72 -2.68 18.50 -13.83
C PRO A 72 -3.76 19.06 -12.91
N SER A 73 -3.75 18.64 -11.65
CA SER A 73 -4.79 19.00 -10.69
C SER A 73 -4.35 18.84 -9.24
N THR A 74 -5.16 19.36 -8.31
CA THR A 74 -4.93 19.18 -6.86
C THR A 74 -5.09 17.74 -6.40
N LEU A 75 -5.76 16.88 -7.17
CA LEU A 75 -5.88 15.45 -6.88
C LEU A 75 -4.54 14.72 -7.01
N VAL A 76 -3.64 15.24 -7.85
CA VAL A 76 -2.28 14.73 -8.10
C VAL A 76 -1.31 15.90 -7.83
N PRO A 77 -0.95 16.22 -6.57
CA PRO A 77 -0.32 17.49 -6.22
C PRO A 77 0.92 17.90 -7.03
N ARG A 78 1.73 16.92 -7.47
CA ARG A 78 2.97 17.15 -8.23
C ARG A 78 2.79 17.24 -9.75
N SER A 79 1.59 16.93 -10.24
CA SER A 79 1.27 17.02 -11.67
C SER A 79 1.42 18.43 -12.26
N ASN A 80 1.32 19.49 -11.43
CA ASN A 80 1.53 20.86 -11.87
C ASN A 80 2.99 21.17 -12.25
N GLU A 81 3.95 20.38 -11.76
CA GLU A 81 5.36 20.53 -12.15
C GLU A 81 5.71 19.63 -13.34
N VAL A 82 5.36 18.35 -13.25
CA VAL A 82 5.59 17.36 -14.30
C VAL A 82 4.44 16.36 -14.26
N PHE A 83 3.78 16.13 -15.40
CA PHE A 83 2.72 15.12 -15.53
C PHE A 83 2.80 14.40 -16.88
N PRO A 84 3.73 13.44 -17.02
CA PRO A 84 3.90 12.71 -18.25
C PRO A 84 2.76 11.71 -18.46
N GLY A 85 2.45 11.39 -19.72
CA GLY A 85 1.32 10.52 -20.07
C GLY A 85 1.37 9.11 -19.45
N TRP A 86 2.57 8.61 -19.11
CA TRP A 86 2.71 7.32 -18.41
C TRP A 86 2.30 7.39 -16.94
N GLU A 87 2.38 8.57 -16.30
CA GLU A 87 1.89 8.80 -14.92
C GLU A 87 0.38 9.01 -14.92
N ALA A 88 -0.11 9.77 -15.91
CA ALA A 88 -1.54 10.05 -16.08
C ALA A 88 -2.39 8.79 -16.30
N GLY A 89 -1.76 7.66 -16.66
CA GLY A 89 -2.43 6.38 -16.86
C GLY A 89 -3.16 6.31 -18.20
N PRO A 90 -3.60 5.11 -18.64
CA PRO A 90 -4.17 4.92 -19.98
C PRO A 90 -5.52 5.64 -20.18
N LEU A 91 -6.19 6.04 -19.10
CA LEU A 91 -7.50 6.68 -19.15
C LEU A 91 -7.44 8.19 -19.47
N HIS A 92 -6.26 8.80 -19.48
CA HIS A 92 -6.09 10.25 -19.70
C HIS A 92 -6.72 10.75 -21.02
N VAL A 93 -6.74 9.91 -22.05
CA VAL A 93 -7.33 10.22 -23.37
C VAL A 93 -8.85 10.37 -23.29
N LEU A 94 -9.50 9.62 -22.41
CA LEU A 94 -10.97 9.60 -22.26
C LEU A 94 -11.48 10.70 -21.32
N SER A 95 -10.60 11.22 -20.46
CA SER A 95 -10.93 12.19 -19.42
C SER A 95 -10.64 13.65 -19.80
N ALA A 96 -10.30 13.93 -21.06
CA ALA A 96 -9.93 15.27 -21.50
C ALA A 96 -11.11 16.24 -21.38
N GLY A 97 -10.86 17.45 -20.84
CA GLY A 97 -11.86 18.52 -20.75
C GLY A 97 -12.77 18.48 -19.52
N LEU A 98 -12.45 17.65 -18.51
CA LEU A 98 -13.15 17.68 -17.23
C LEU A 98 -12.79 18.95 -16.44
N PRO A 99 -13.66 19.38 -15.49
CA PRO A 99 -13.36 20.52 -14.63
C PRO A 99 -12.07 20.33 -13.83
N HIS A 100 -11.21 21.35 -13.83
CA HIS A 100 -9.93 21.38 -13.12
C HIS A 100 -9.89 22.38 -11.96
N ASP A 101 -11.02 23.03 -11.64
CA ASP A 101 -11.07 24.03 -10.56
C ASP A 101 -10.71 23.38 -9.21
N PRO A 102 -9.68 23.87 -8.50
CA PRO A 102 -9.21 23.29 -7.24
C PRO A 102 -10.27 23.16 -6.16
N LYS A 103 -11.17 24.14 -6.03
CA LYS A 103 -12.23 24.13 -5.00
C LYS A 103 -13.27 23.09 -5.34
N THR A 104 -13.71 23.06 -6.60
CA THR A 104 -14.67 22.07 -7.11
C THR A 104 -14.15 20.65 -6.94
N LEU A 105 -12.87 20.41 -7.28
CA LEU A 105 -12.23 19.11 -7.09
C LEU A 105 -12.08 18.76 -5.60
N GLY A 106 -11.73 19.72 -4.74
CA GLY A 106 -11.62 19.50 -3.29
C GLY A 106 -12.95 19.13 -2.62
N TYR A 107 -14.02 19.89 -2.90
CA TYR A 107 -15.36 19.58 -2.40
C TYR A 107 -15.89 18.27 -3.02
N GLY A 108 -15.67 18.05 -4.31
CA GLY A 108 -16.03 16.82 -5.01
C GLY A 108 -15.35 15.59 -4.40
N LEU A 109 -14.04 15.64 -4.18
CA LEU A 109 -13.29 14.57 -3.51
C LEU A 109 -13.85 14.30 -2.12
N THR A 110 -14.11 15.35 -1.32
CA THR A 110 -14.67 15.21 0.03
C THR A 110 -16.04 14.52 0.00
N ALA A 111 -16.93 14.94 -0.89
CA ALA A 111 -18.26 14.36 -1.05
C ALA A 111 -18.19 12.89 -1.51
N VAL A 112 -17.32 12.58 -2.47
CA VAL A 112 -17.12 11.21 -2.95
C VAL A 112 -16.54 10.31 -1.86
N LEU A 113 -15.56 10.79 -1.08
CA LEU A 113 -15.02 10.03 0.05
C LEU A 113 -16.08 9.77 1.12
N ALA A 114 -16.91 10.77 1.45
CA ALA A 114 -18.02 10.57 2.39
C ALA A 114 -19.02 9.52 1.88
N LEU A 115 -19.36 9.55 0.59
CA LEU A 115 -20.19 8.53 -0.06
C LEU A 115 -19.54 7.15 0.01
N MET A 116 -18.24 7.05 -0.26
CA MET A 116 -17.50 5.78 -0.18
C MET A 116 -17.49 5.22 1.23
N VAL A 117 -17.31 6.05 2.26
CA VAL A 117 -17.38 5.62 3.66
C VAL A 117 -18.77 5.08 4.00
N ALA A 118 -19.84 5.78 3.61
CA ALA A 118 -21.21 5.33 3.82
C ALA A 118 -21.49 4.01 3.09
N ALA A 119 -21.09 3.91 1.81
CA ALA A 119 -21.25 2.71 1.00
C ALA A 119 -20.46 1.52 1.58
N TYR A 120 -19.22 1.75 2.02
CA TYR A 120 -18.41 0.73 2.69
C TYR A 120 -19.08 0.23 3.97
N GLY A 121 -19.64 1.14 4.79
CA GLY A 121 -20.43 0.77 5.96
C GLY A 121 -21.61 -0.14 5.61
N ILE A 122 -22.35 0.17 4.54
CA ILE A 122 -23.46 -0.67 4.07
C ILE A 122 -22.96 -2.03 3.58
N VAL A 123 -21.84 -2.10 2.86
CA VAL A 123 -21.23 -3.36 2.43
C VAL A 123 -20.87 -4.22 3.64
N LEU A 124 -20.25 -3.64 4.68
CA LEU A 124 -19.94 -4.38 5.92
C LEU A 124 -21.19 -4.90 6.62
N LEU A 125 -22.23 -4.08 6.74
CA LEU A 125 -23.50 -4.45 7.38
C LEU A 125 -24.28 -5.52 6.60
N THR A 126 -23.97 -5.71 5.32
CA THR A 126 -24.64 -6.68 4.43
C THR A 126 -23.70 -7.78 3.94
N ALA A 127 -22.46 -7.86 4.44
CA ALA A 127 -21.42 -8.74 3.93
C ALA A 127 -21.83 -10.22 3.97
N GLU A 128 -22.45 -10.67 5.07
CA GLU A 128 -22.95 -12.04 5.23
C GLU A 128 -24.08 -12.40 4.24
N LYS A 129 -24.74 -11.40 3.64
CA LYS A 129 -25.84 -11.57 2.68
C LYS A 129 -25.36 -11.50 1.23
N LEU A 130 -24.09 -11.18 0.99
CA LEU A 130 -23.51 -11.09 -0.34
C LEU A 130 -22.80 -12.41 -0.68
N PRO A 131 -22.95 -12.92 -1.91
CA PRO A 131 -22.19 -14.10 -2.31
C PRO A 131 -20.70 -13.74 -2.37
N LEU A 132 -19.85 -14.64 -1.89
CA LEU A 132 -18.39 -14.45 -1.85
C LEU A 132 -17.83 -14.01 -3.21
N ARG A 133 -18.33 -14.59 -4.31
CA ARG A 133 -17.94 -14.24 -5.68
C ARG A 133 -18.11 -12.74 -5.96
N THR A 134 -19.20 -12.12 -5.49
CA THR A 134 -19.44 -10.69 -5.67
C THR A 134 -18.44 -9.84 -4.89
N ILE A 135 -18.10 -10.25 -3.66
CA ILE A 135 -17.09 -9.55 -2.85
C ILE A 135 -15.72 -9.63 -3.52
N VAL A 136 -15.30 -10.84 -3.93
CA VAL A 136 -14.01 -11.06 -4.61
C VAL A 136 -13.92 -10.27 -5.90
N ILE A 137 -14.95 -10.31 -6.76
CA ILE A 137 -14.99 -9.51 -8.00
C ILE A 137 -14.89 -8.02 -7.67
N GLY A 138 -15.61 -7.54 -6.66
CA GLY A 138 -15.55 -6.15 -6.22
C GLY A 138 -14.16 -5.71 -5.77
N ILE A 139 -13.48 -6.54 -4.97
CA ILE A 139 -12.11 -6.31 -4.51
C ILE A 139 -11.16 -6.23 -5.70
N VAL A 140 -11.20 -7.21 -6.61
CA VAL A 140 -10.33 -7.25 -7.78
C VAL A 140 -10.59 -6.05 -8.70
N ALA A 141 -11.85 -5.69 -8.92
CA ALA A 141 -12.23 -4.54 -9.72
C ALA A 141 -11.75 -3.22 -9.10
N LEU A 142 -11.87 -3.04 -7.78
CA LEU A 142 -11.32 -1.87 -7.08
C LEU A 142 -9.81 -1.76 -7.24
N HIS A 143 -9.07 -2.87 -7.07
CA HIS A 143 -7.62 -2.89 -7.30
C HIS A 143 -7.28 -2.53 -8.75
N ALA A 144 -8.01 -3.07 -9.73
CA ALA A 144 -7.81 -2.75 -11.14
C ALA A 144 -8.06 -1.27 -11.44
N ILE A 145 -9.15 -0.69 -10.92
CA ILE A 145 -9.46 0.74 -11.08
C ILE A 145 -8.34 1.60 -10.47
N LEU A 146 -7.97 1.35 -9.22
CA LEU A 146 -6.97 2.13 -8.50
C LEU A 146 -5.56 1.96 -9.10
N LEU A 147 -5.25 0.79 -9.67
CA LEU A 147 -4.01 0.56 -10.40
C LEU A 147 -3.88 1.50 -11.61
N LEU A 148 -4.99 1.94 -12.21
CA LEU A 148 -4.96 2.88 -13.33
C LEU A 148 -4.83 4.36 -12.89
N SER A 149 -4.97 4.64 -11.59
CA SER A 149 -4.88 6.01 -11.04
C SER A 149 -3.46 6.57 -11.11
N PRO A 150 -3.26 7.86 -11.44
CA PRO A 150 -2.05 8.56 -11.04
C PRO A 150 -1.91 8.62 -9.50
N PRO A 151 -0.72 8.96 -8.97
CA PRO A 151 -0.48 9.06 -7.54
C PRO A 151 -1.35 10.17 -6.92
N LEU A 152 -2.37 9.77 -6.17
CA LEU A 152 -3.26 10.71 -5.49
C LEU A 152 -2.55 11.44 -4.35
N GLN A 153 -3.22 12.41 -3.75
CA GLN A 153 -2.71 13.12 -2.57
C GLN A 153 -2.15 12.18 -1.49
N LEU A 154 -1.12 12.62 -0.79
CA LEU A 154 -0.47 11.90 0.33
C LEU A 154 0.21 10.59 -0.05
N THR A 155 0.45 10.36 -1.34
CA THR A 155 1.29 9.25 -1.77
C THR A 155 2.78 9.62 -1.69
N ASP A 156 3.57 8.67 -1.18
CA ASP A 156 5.02 8.77 -1.15
C ASP A 156 5.69 8.02 -2.32
N MET A 157 4.93 7.68 -3.37
CA MET A 157 5.39 6.86 -4.51
C MET A 157 6.77 7.29 -5.05
N PHE A 158 6.91 8.58 -5.37
CA PHE A 158 8.17 9.10 -5.93
C PHE A 158 9.27 9.26 -4.89
N ASN A 159 8.95 9.36 -3.60
CA ASN A 159 9.95 9.32 -2.54
C ASN A 159 10.49 7.89 -2.36
N TYR A 160 9.63 6.86 -2.43
CA TYR A 160 10.07 5.46 -2.45
C TYR A 160 11.04 5.18 -3.60
N LEU A 161 10.68 5.62 -4.81
CA LEU A 161 11.53 5.50 -5.98
C LEU A 161 12.82 6.33 -5.83
N GLY A 162 12.74 7.54 -5.26
CA GLY A 162 13.89 8.39 -5.00
C GLY A 162 14.93 7.70 -4.13
N TYR A 163 14.53 7.17 -2.97
CA TYR A 163 15.44 6.44 -2.08
C TYR A 163 15.95 5.14 -2.69
N ALA A 164 15.10 4.41 -3.42
CA ALA A 164 15.51 3.17 -4.07
C ALA A 164 16.57 3.44 -5.18
N ARG A 165 16.37 4.50 -5.98
CA ARG A 165 17.31 4.91 -7.03
C ARG A 165 18.63 5.42 -6.47
N LEU A 166 18.58 6.14 -5.35
CA LEU A 166 19.76 6.64 -4.65
C LEU A 166 20.73 5.50 -4.29
N GLY A 167 20.19 4.39 -3.75
CA GLY A 167 20.96 3.18 -3.46
C GLY A 167 21.32 2.37 -4.71
N ALA A 168 20.32 2.01 -5.51
CA ALA A 168 20.47 1.04 -6.58
C ALA A 168 21.24 1.55 -7.82
N LEU A 169 21.12 2.84 -8.13
CA LEU A 169 21.72 3.43 -9.34
C LEU A 169 22.93 4.32 -9.04
N HIS A 170 22.94 4.98 -7.88
CA HIS A 170 23.96 5.96 -7.53
C HIS A 170 24.92 5.48 -6.44
N GLY A 171 24.70 4.30 -5.86
CA GLY A 171 25.57 3.72 -4.82
C GLY A 171 25.55 4.50 -3.50
N LEU A 172 24.57 5.39 -3.33
CA LEU A 172 24.45 6.25 -2.16
C LEU A 172 23.49 5.62 -1.13
N ASN A 173 23.92 5.56 0.13
CA ASN A 173 23.08 5.01 1.18
C ASN A 173 21.94 5.99 1.52
N PRO A 174 20.65 5.63 1.33
CA PRO A 174 19.51 6.53 1.54
C PRO A 174 19.26 6.88 3.01
N TYR A 175 19.94 6.25 3.95
CA TYR A 175 19.90 6.60 5.38
C TYR A 175 20.89 7.69 5.76
N THR A 176 21.93 7.90 4.94
CA THR A 176 22.95 8.94 5.16
C THR A 176 22.96 10.02 4.09
N HIS A 177 22.29 9.77 2.96
CA HIS A 177 22.19 10.69 1.83
C HIS A 177 20.73 10.99 1.52
N VAL A 178 20.50 12.20 1.01
CA VAL A 178 19.19 12.72 0.64
C VAL A 178 19.02 12.70 -0.88
N ILE A 179 17.77 12.73 -1.36
CA ILE A 179 17.46 12.70 -2.79
C ILE A 179 18.10 13.88 -3.56
N ALA A 180 18.28 15.04 -2.91
CA ALA A 180 18.95 16.22 -3.50
C ALA A 180 20.42 16.02 -3.86
N ARG A 181 21.07 14.94 -3.40
CA ARG A 181 22.42 14.60 -3.86
C ARG A 181 22.45 14.22 -5.34
N GLU A 182 21.32 13.75 -5.88
CA GLU A 182 21.18 13.32 -7.28
C GLU A 182 20.07 14.10 -7.98
N MET A 183 20.20 15.44 -8.00
CA MET A 183 19.20 16.35 -8.59
C MET A 183 18.98 16.15 -10.10
N TYR A 184 19.90 15.47 -10.78
CA TYR A 184 19.79 15.14 -12.20
C TYR A 184 19.03 13.83 -12.46
N ASP A 185 18.74 13.03 -11.42
CA ASP A 185 17.88 11.87 -11.57
C ASP A 185 16.44 12.33 -11.90
N PRO A 186 15.76 11.74 -12.89
CA PRO A 186 14.41 12.17 -13.30
C PRO A 186 13.38 12.12 -12.16
N VAL A 187 13.59 11.27 -11.14
CA VAL A 187 12.69 11.18 -9.98
C VAL A 187 12.72 12.45 -9.12
N TYR A 188 13.80 13.24 -9.16
CA TYR A 188 13.99 14.41 -8.31
C TYR A 188 12.81 15.38 -8.44
N ARG A 189 12.40 15.71 -9.67
CA ARG A 189 11.27 16.63 -9.94
C ARG A 189 9.93 16.11 -9.44
N MET A 190 9.76 14.80 -9.34
CA MET A 190 8.51 14.17 -8.93
C MET A 190 8.45 13.92 -7.42
N SER A 191 9.60 13.74 -6.78
CA SER A 191 9.73 13.57 -5.32
C SER A 191 9.43 14.89 -4.57
N THR A 192 9.06 14.76 -3.30
CA THR A 192 8.77 15.90 -2.40
C THR A 192 9.78 16.04 -1.28
N TRP A 193 10.52 14.98 -0.97
CA TRP A 193 11.41 14.90 0.19
C TRP A 193 12.88 15.06 -0.20
N HIS A 194 13.21 16.16 -0.88
CA HIS A 194 14.55 16.38 -1.44
C HIS A 194 15.66 16.35 -0.39
N ASN A 195 15.40 16.86 0.81
CA ASN A 195 16.41 17.02 1.87
C ASN A 195 16.16 16.14 3.10
N LEU A 196 15.37 15.08 2.96
CA LEU A 196 15.11 14.11 4.01
C LEU A 196 15.84 12.81 3.67
N SER A 197 16.47 12.19 4.67
CA SER A 197 16.97 10.82 4.55
C SER A 197 15.82 9.84 4.74
N SER A 198 15.93 8.64 4.17
CA SER A 198 14.85 7.64 4.19
C SER A 198 14.32 7.39 5.61
N PRO A 199 13.04 7.71 5.90
CA PRO A 199 12.40 7.38 7.17
C PRO A 199 11.89 5.92 7.20
N TYR A 200 11.97 5.21 6.06
CA TYR A 200 11.43 3.85 5.93
C TYR A 200 12.38 2.78 6.46
N GLY A 201 11.82 1.69 6.99
CA GLY A 201 12.58 0.58 7.54
C GLY A 201 13.49 -0.12 6.52
N GLN A 202 14.63 -0.65 6.99
CA GLN A 202 15.66 -1.24 6.13
C GLN A 202 15.16 -2.38 5.25
N LEU A 203 14.25 -3.22 5.75
CA LEU A 203 13.66 -4.30 4.95
C LEU A 203 12.86 -3.75 3.76
N PHE A 204 12.06 -2.71 3.99
CA PHE A 204 11.29 -2.07 2.92
C PHE A 204 12.23 -1.49 1.86
N THR A 205 13.27 -0.75 2.27
CA THR A 205 14.25 -0.16 1.35
C THR A 205 15.02 -1.23 0.57
N ALA A 206 15.41 -2.34 1.20
CA ALA A 206 16.06 -3.44 0.52
C ALA A 206 15.15 -4.08 -0.55
N LEU A 207 13.86 -4.26 -0.23
CA LEU A 207 12.89 -4.79 -1.18
C LEU A 207 12.64 -3.84 -2.36
N THR A 208 12.68 -2.53 -2.13
CA THR A 208 12.44 -1.55 -3.19
C THR A 208 13.62 -1.38 -4.14
N TYR A 209 14.86 -1.75 -3.79
CA TYR A 209 16.04 -1.64 -4.67
C TYR A 209 15.96 -2.41 -5.99
N LEU A 210 15.06 -3.39 -6.09
CA LEU A 210 14.83 -4.14 -7.34
C LEU A 210 13.87 -3.42 -8.31
N LEU A 211 13.03 -2.53 -7.77
CA LEU A 211 11.98 -1.83 -8.51
C LEU A 211 12.45 -0.63 -9.37
N PRO A 212 13.55 0.09 -9.08
CA PRO A 212 13.98 1.26 -9.85
C PRO A 212 14.81 0.95 -11.10
N LEU A 213 15.03 -0.33 -11.42
CA LEU A 213 15.86 -0.71 -12.57
C LEU A 213 15.17 -0.34 -13.88
N GLY A 214 15.86 0.44 -14.71
CA GLY A 214 15.35 0.93 -15.99
C GLY A 214 14.76 2.33 -15.94
N SER A 215 13.77 2.59 -16.79
CA SER A 215 13.15 3.91 -16.89
C SER A 215 12.25 4.20 -15.69
N LEU A 216 12.06 5.49 -15.40
CA LEU A 216 11.17 5.92 -14.31
C LEU A 216 9.72 5.45 -14.53
N ALA A 217 9.27 5.44 -15.79
CA ALA A 217 7.93 4.95 -16.15
C ALA A 217 7.74 3.46 -15.83
N VAL A 218 8.73 2.61 -16.15
CA VAL A 218 8.67 1.18 -15.83
C VAL A 218 8.70 0.99 -14.31
N SER A 219 9.61 1.68 -13.62
CA SER A 219 9.74 1.60 -12.16
C SER A 219 8.44 1.99 -11.45
N TYR A 220 7.80 3.05 -11.92
CA TYR A 220 6.49 3.52 -11.45
C TYR A 220 5.42 2.43 -11.54
N TRP A 221 5.26 1.80 -12.71
CA TRP A 221 4.26 0.75 -12.90
C TRP A 221 4.59 -0.53 -12.12
N LEU A 222 5.88 -0.87 -11.98
CA LEU A 222 6.32 -2.00 -11.17
C LEU A 222 5.98 -1.81 -9.68
N VAL A 223 6.21 -0.63 -9.11
CA VAL A 223 5.82 -0.36 -7.70
C VAL A 223 4.31 -0.49 -7.53
N LYS A 224 3.51 0.04 -8.45
CA LYS A 224 2.04 -0.06 -8.37
C LYS A 224 1.57 -1.51 -8.47
N LEU A 225 2.10 -2.27 -9.43
CA LEU A 225 1.77 -3.68 -9.60
C LEU A 225 2.18 -4.49 -8.39
N PHE A 226 3.40 -4.29 -7.88
CA PHE A 226 3.91 -4.95 -6.68
C PHE A 226 3.02 -4.65 -5.47
N THR A 227 2.61 -3.39 -5.28
CA THR A 227 1.71 -2.98 -4.18
C THR A 227 0.36 -3.68 -4.28
N VAL A 228 -0.23 -3.75 -5.48
CA VAL A 228 -1.50 -4.46 -5.71
C VAL A 228 -1.36 -5.95 -5.42
N LEU A 229 -0.30 -6.59 -5.93
CA LEU A 229 -0.06 -8.02 -5.72
C LEU A 229 0.20 -8.34 -4.24
N ALA A 230 0.96 -7.49 -3.54
CA ALA A 230 1.19 -7.63 -2.11
C ALA A 230 -0.14 -7.51 -1.33
N SER A 231 -0.96 -6.50 -1.63
CA SER A 231 -2.29 -6.33 -1.02
C SER A 231 -3.18 -7.57 -1.21
N LEU A 232 -3.27 -8.08 -2.44
CA LEU A 232 -4.05 -9.29 -2.75
C LEU A 232 -3.48 -10.55 -2.08
N ALA A 233 -2.16 -10.69 -2.00
CA ALA A 233 -1.51 -11.79 -1.30
C ALA A 233 -1.80 -11.75 0.21
N PHE A 234 -1.79 -10.55 0.82
CA PHE A 234 -2.19 -10.39 2.22
C PHE A 234 -3.67 -10.73 2.43
N LEU A 235 -4.56 -10.31 1.53
CA LEU A 235 -5.97 -10.70 1.60
C LEU A 235 -6.16 -12.21 1.49
N ALA A 236 -5.42 -12.88 0.60
CA ALA A 236 -5.43 -14.33 0.47
C ALA A 236 -4.90 -15.01 1.74
N LEU A 237 -3.82 -14.49 2.34
CA LEU A 237 -3.28 -15.00 3.60
C LEU A 237 -4.29 -14.86 4.74
N VAL A 238 -4.92 -13.69 4.90
CA VAL A 238 -5.97 -13.46 5.90
C VAL A 238 -7.15 -14.41 5.69
N TRP A 239 -7.53 -14.65 4.43
CA TRP A 239 -8.57 -15.59 4.08
C TRP A 239 -8.25 -17.03 4.49
N GLU A 240 -7.02 -17.50 4.24
CA GLU A 240 -6.58 -18.84 4.68
C GLU A 240 -6.53 -18.93 6.21
N CYS A 241 -6.02 -17.92 6.91
CA CYS A 241 -6.04 -17.88 8.37
C CYS A 241 -7.46 -17.91 8.96
N ALA A 242 -8.43 -17.28 8.28
CA ALA A 242 -9.83 -17.26 8.72
C ALA A 242 -10.58 -18.58 8.48
N ARG A 243 -10.02 -19.49 7.67
CA ARG A 243 -10.58 -20.83 7.42
C ARG A 243 -10.14 -21.88 8.44
N LEU A 244 -8.97 -21.69 9.08
CA LEU A 244 -8.35 -22.61 10.06
C LEU A 244 -8.99 -22.52 11.46
#